data_AF-A0A2X3K0D2-F1
#
_entry.id   AF-A0A2X3K0D2-F1
#
_cell.length_a   1.000
_cell.length_b   1.000
_cell.length_c   1.000
_cell.angle_alpha   90.00
_cell.angle_beta   90.00
_cell.angle_gamma   90.00
#
_symmetry.space_group_name_H-M   'P 1'
#
loop_
_entity.id
_entity.type
_entity.pdbx_description
1 polymer ?
#
loop_
_entity_poly.entity_id
_entity_poly.type
_entity_poly.pdbx_seq_one_letter_code
_entity_poly.pdbx_strand_id
1 'polypeptide(L)'
;MACPDYIGGIHSVLLNSEATIFRRRYYNNGAHMGFILYTSDPNLTLEMENEIKEKIAQSKGLGNFRNMFINIPKGDPEGVKIMPVGEVSAKDEFANIKGITAQDIFTAHRFPAGLAGIIPTNGAVMGNPETARTTYRKDEVIPLQRKLMNGVNNDPEIPAHLHLVFDVDIPAIATEKGEK
;
A
#
# COMPACT_ATOMS: atom_id res chain seq x y z
N MET A 1 17.29 -25.14 -4.57
CA MET A 1 17.13 -23.91 -3.76
C MET A 1 15.67 -23.50 -3.87
N ALA A 2 14.88 -23.63 -2.80
CA ALA A 2 13.46 -23.29 -2.84
C ALA A 2 13.30 -21.77 -2.78
N CYS A 3 12.90 -21.17 -3.90
CA CYS A 3 12.50 -19.76 -3.94
C CYS A 3 11.15 -19.63 -3.23
N PRO A 4 10.99 -18.74 -2.24
CA PRO A 4 9.69 -18.49 -1.64
C PRO A 4 8.67 -17.98 -2.67
N ASP A 5 7.48 -18.57 -2.68
CA ASP A 5 6.46 -18.30 -3.71
C ASP A 5 5.99 -16.82 -3.72
N TYR A 6 6.16 -16.12 -2.60
CA TYR A 6 5.81 -14.69 -2.46
C TYR A 6 6.85 -13.71 -3.04
N ILE A 7 8.03 -14.17 -3.48
CA ILE A 7 9.08 -13.28 -4.01
C ILE A 7 8.59 -12.45 -5.20
N GLY A 8 7.75 -13.02 -6.06
CA GLY A 8 7.16 -12.30 -7.20
C GLY A 8 6.30 -11.09 -6.80
N GLY A 9 5.79 -11.06 -5.56
CA GLY A 9 4.95 -9.97 -5.05
C GLY A 9 5.71 -8.87 -4.30
N ILE A 10 7.04 -8.96 -4.12
CA ILE A 10 7.80 -8.02 -3.29
C ILE A 10 7.66 -6.58 -3.80
N HIS A 11 7.75 -6.35 -5.11
CA HIS A 11 7.59 -5.01 -5.68
C HIS A 11 6.18 -4.45 -5.43
N SER A 12 5.14 -5.28 -5.50
CA SER A 12 3.77 -4.86 -5.17
C SER A 12 3.63 -4.52 -3.69
N VAL A 13 4.26 -5.27 -2.77
CA VAL A 13 4.29 -4.94 -1.33
C VAL A 13 4.98 -3.60 -1.09
N LEU A 14 6.16 -3.39 -1.69
CA LEU A 14 6.93 -2.16 -1.53
C LEU A 14 6.14 -0.95 -2.05
N LEU A 15 5.58 -1.06 -3.26
CA LEU A 15 4.78 0.02 -3.86
C LEU A 15 3.53 0.33 -3.02
N ASN A 16 2.87 -0.68 -2.46
CA ASN A 16 1.71 -0.50 -1.58
C ASN A 16 2.07 0.26 -0.28
N SER A 17 3.23 -0.08 0.29
CA SER A 17 3.78 0.58 1.48
C SER A 17 4.17 2.04 1.18
N GLU A 18 4.89 2.26 0.08
CA GLU A 18 5.30 3.60 -0.36
C GLU A 18 4.11 4.51 -0.64
N ALA A 19 3.05 4.01 -1.31
CA ALA A 19 1.82 4.76 -1.53
C ALA A 19 1.16 5.21 -0.20
N THR A 20 1.25 4.36 0.84
CA THR A 20 0.71 4.68 2.18
C THR A 20 1.54 5.74 2.87
N ILE A 21 2.87 5.60 2.86
CA ILE A 21 3.81 6.57 3.42
C ILE A 21 3.68 7.91 2.71
N PHE A 22 3.61 7.89 1.38
CA PHE A 22 3.39 9.09 0.56
C PHE A 22 2.11 9.79 0.95
N ARG A 23 0.98 9.06 1.02
CA ARG A 23 -0.31 9.63 1.43
C ARG A 23 -0.26 10.21 2.84
N ARG A 24 0.38 9.52 3.79
CA ARG A 24 0.58 10.03 5.15
C ARG A 24 1.38 11.33 5.15
N ARG A 25 2.51 11.37 4.41
CA ARG A 25 3.32 12.59 4.25
C ARG A 25 2.55 13.71 3.57
N TYR A 26 1.76 13.39 2.54
CA TYR A 26 0.92 14.34 1.82
C TYR A 26 -0.10 15.03 2.73
N TYR A 27 -0.82 14.28 3.57
CA TYR A 27 -1.78 14.87 4.52
C TYR A 27 -1.08 15.57 5.69
N ASN A 28 -0.02 14.98 6.23
CA ASN A 28 0.75 15.57 7.33
C ASN A 28 1.41 16.90 6.94
N ASN A 29 1.94 16.99 5.72
CA ASN A 29 2.60 18.17 5.19
C ASN A 29 1.65 19.09 4.42
N GLY A 30 0.32 18.86 4.49
CA GLY A 30 -0.69 19.72 3.88
C GLY A 30 -0.50 19.96 2.38
N ALA A 31 -0.69 18.97 1.51
CA ALA A 31 -0.96 19.16 0.07
C ALA A 31 -0.02 20.07 -0.77
N HIS A 32 1.25 20.28 -0.39
CA HIS A 32 2.16 21.05 -1.24
C HIS A 32 3.16 20.12 -1.92
N MET A 33 2.80 19.69 -3.12
CA MET A 33 3.82 19.49 -4.15
C MET A 33 4.61 20.79 -4.27
N GLY A 34 5.93 20.69 -4.44
CA GLY A 34 6.80 21.86 -4.48
C GLY A 34 6.29 22.89 -5.49
N PHE A 35 6.52 24.16 -5.21
CA PHE A 35 6.29 25.23 -6.18
C PHE A 35 7.62 25.89 -6.51
N ILE A 36 7.75 26.34 -7.75
CA ILE A 36 8.83 27.23 -8.16
C ILE A 36 8.32 28.64 -7.91
N LEU A 37 8.93 29.34 -6.95
CA LEU A 37 8.76 30.78 -6.81
C LEU A 37 9.68 31.45 -7.84
N TYR A 38 9.07 32.07 -8.84
CA TYR A 38 9.76 32.86 -9.85
C TYR A 38 9.61 34.33 -9.51
N THR A 39 10.74 35.03 -9.37
CA THR A 39 10.77 36.47 -9.13
C THR A 39 11.68 37.16 -10.13
N SER A 40 11.18 38.18 -10.82
CA SER A 40 11.94 38.96 -11.81
C SER A 40 11.89 40.48 -11.56
N ASP A 41 11.51 40.88 -10.35
CA ASP A 41 11.38 42.30 -9.99
C ASP A 41 12.76 42.94 -9.76
N PRO A 42 13.12 44.01 -10.51
CA PRO A 42 14.38 44.73 -10.32
C PRO A 42 14.48 45.50 -8.99
N ASN A 43 13.38 45.67 -8.24
CA ASN A 43 13.39 46.32 -6.93
C ASN A 43 13.62 45.35 -5.76
N LEU A 44 13.77 44.05 -6.02
CA LEU A 44 14.03 43.07 -4.98
C LEU A 44 15.49 43.18 -4.52
N THR A 45 15.71 43.63 -3.28
CA THR A 45 17.05 43.71 -2.70
C THR A 45 17.56 42.34 -2.29
N LEU A 46 18.88 42.16 -2.23
CA LEU A 46 19.51 40.90 -1.79
C LEU A 46 19.09 40.50 -0.36
N GLU A 47 18.88 41.50 0.52
CA GLU A 47 18.40 41.26 1.89
C GLU A 47 16.98 40.68 1.89
N MET A 48 16.09 41.23 1.07
CA MET A 48 14.70 40.79 0.98
C MET A 48 14.59 39.42 0.30
N GLU A 49 15.45 39.13 -0.69
CA GLU A 49 15.57 37.80 -1.28
C GLU A 49 15.98 36.75 -0.24
N ASN A 50 16.95 37.08 0.62
CA ASN A 50 17.40 36.19 1.69
C ASN A 50 16.30 35.99 2.75
N GLU A 51 15.57 37.04 3.11
CA GLU A 51 14.44 36.93 4.03
C GLU A 51 13.33 36.03 3.44
N ILE A 52 12.98 36.22 2.17
CA ILE A 52 11.99 35.37 1.48
C ILE A 52 12.46 33.91 1.47
N LYS A 53 13.72 33.65 1.11
CA LYS A 53 14.30 32.29 1.15
C LYS A 53 14.23 31.68 2.54
N GLU A 54 14.55 32.45 3.57
CA GLU A 54 14.52 31.98 4.95
C GLU A 54 13.09 31.69 5.43
N LYS A 55 12.13 32.57 5.10
CA LYS A 55 10.71 32.36 5.41
C LYS A 55 10.13 31.15 4.68
N ILE A 56 10.55 30.89 3.43
CA ILE A 56 10.18 29.67 2.68
C ILE A 56 10.83 28.43 3.30
N ALA A 57 12.08 28.53 3.76
CA ALA A 57 12.75 27.41 4.43
C ALA A 57 12.09 27.10 5.79
N GLN A 58 11.72 28.13 6.55
CA GLN A 58 11.01 28.01 7.83
C GLN A 58 9.57 27.50 7.65
N SER A 59 8.92 27.77 6.52
CA SER A 59 7.57 27.24 6.23
C SER A 59 7.56 25.76 5.82
N LYS A 60 8.75 25.15 5.57
CA LYS A 60 8.87 23.70 5.40
C LYS A 60 8.75 22.99 6.75
N GLY A 61 7.60 22.37 7.02
CA GLY A 61 7.42 21.53 8.21
C GLY A 61 5.96 21.25 8.55
N LEU A 62 5.73 20.23 9.37
CA LEU A 62 4.40 19.85 9.87
C LEU A 62 3.72 21.04 10.56
N GLY A 63 2.61 21.52 10.00
CA GLY A 63 1.76 22.55 10.61
C GLY A 63 2.23 24.00 10.43
N ASN A 64 3.22 24.30 9.59
CA ASN A 64 3.79 25.65 9.47
C ASN A 64 3.37 26.44 8.20
N PHE A 65 2.15 26.23 7.70
CA PHE A 65 1.57 27.01 6.61
C PHE A 65 1.17 28.40 7.09
N ARG A 66 2.16 29.29 7.19
CA ARG A 66 1.91 30.72 7.27
C ARG A 66 1.85 31.27 5.85
N ASN A 67 0.72 31.88 5.48
CA ASN A 67 0.59 32.63 4.24
C ASN A 67 1.72 33.67 4.17
N MET A 68 2.48 33.66 3.08
CA MET A 68 3.54 34.65 2.84
C MET A 68 2.92 35.84 2.11
N PHE A 69 3.00 37.02 2.72
CA PHE A 69 2.60 38.27 2.11
C PHE A 69 3.85 39.05 1.72
N ILE A 70 3.97 39.41 0.45
CA ILE A 70 5.05 40.25 -0.06
C ILE A 70 4.38 41.47 -0.70
N ASN A 71 4.82 42.67 -0.29
CA ASN A 71 4.37 43.92 -0.88
C ASN A 71 5.50 44.52 -1.70
N ILE A 72 5.29 44.66 -3.01
CA ILE A 72 6.28 45.22 -3.94
C ILE A 72 5.76 46.58 -4.43
N PRO A 73 6.34 47.70 -3.98
CA PRO A 73 5.96 49.02 -4.46
C PRO A 73 6.29 49.15 -5.96
N LYS A 74 5.30 49.48 -6.80
CA LYS A 74 5.43 49.59 -8.26
C LYS A 74 5.86 48.29 -8.97
N GLY A 75 5.63 47.13 -8.37
CA GLY A 75 5.96 45.83 -8.96
C GLY A 75 5.08 45.49 -10.17
N ASP A 76 5.67 44.76 -11.11
CA ASP A 76 4.95 44.14 -12.22
C ASP A 76 4.05 43.00 -11.67
N PRO A 77 2.76 42.91 -12.08
CA PRO A 77 1.91 41.74 -11.79
C PRO A 77 2.56 40.39 -12.12
N GLU A 78 3.46 40.35 -13.11
CA GLU A 78 4.19 39.16 -13.53
C GLU A 78 5.51 38.96 -12.76
N GLY A 79 5.88 39.92 -11.90
CA GLY A 79 7.17 39.98 -11.23
C GLY A 79 7.37 38.95 -10.11
N VAL A 80 6.29 38.39 -9.54
CA VAL A 80 6.36 37.27 -8.58
C VAL A 80 5.27 36.25 -8.91
N LYS A 81 5.68 35.02 -9.24
CA LYS A 81 4.78 33.93 -9.59
C LYS A 81 5.09 32.65 -8.83
N ILE A 82 4.03 31.98 -8.41
CA ILE A 82 4.09 30.61 -7.91
C ILE A 82 3.73 29.70 -9.07
N MET A 83 4.72 28.98 -9.60
CA MET A 83 4.49 27.92 -10.58
C MET A 83 4.38 26.59 -9.83
N PRO A 84 3.20 25.96 -9.79
CA PRO A 84 3.06 24.65 -9.16
C PRO A 84 3.88 23.61 -9.93
N VAL A 85 4.72 22.86 -9.23
CA VAL A 85 5.45 21.73 -9.83
C VAL A 85 4.64 20.46 -9.55
N GLY A 86 3.89 20.05 -10.56
CA GLY A 86 3.06 18.84 -10.52
C GLY A 86 1.58 19.15 -10.30
N GLU A 87 0.78 18.85 -11.31
CA GLU A 87 -0.67 18.83 -11.21
C GLU A 87 -1.09 17.68 -10.28
N VAL A 88 -1.87 17.98 -9.24
CA VAL A 88 -2.44 16.97 -8.33
C VAL A 88 -3.66 16.31 -9.00
N SER A 89 -3.44 15.62 -10.11
CA SER A 89 -4.34 14.56 -10.59
C SER A 89 -4.08 13.22 -9.86
N ALA A 90 -3.01 13.16 -9.05
CA ALA A 90 -2.58 11.98 -8.31
C ALA A 90 -3.59 11.46 -7.27
N LYS A 91 -4.63 12.24 -6.89
CA LYS A 91 -5.67 11.79 -5.95
C LYS A 91 -6.34 10.49 -6.41
N ASP A 92 -6.59 10.36 -7.72
CA ASP A 92 -7.28 9.20 -8.28
C ASP A 92 -6.35 7.99 -8.48
N GLU A 93 -5.06 8.25 -8.72
CA GLU A 93 -4.08 7.16 -8.91
C GLU A 93 -3.74 6.42 -7.61
N PHE A 94 -3.75 7.07 -6.43
CA PHE A 94 -3.41 6.38 -5.18
C PHE A 94 -4.37 5.24 -4.84
N ALA A 95 -5.67 5.43 -5.08
CA ALA A 95 -6.67 4.39 -4.86
C ALA A 95 -6.43 3.20 -5.79
N ASN A 96 -6.12 3.47 -7.06
CA ASN A 96 -5.82 2.44 -8.06
C ASN A 96 -4.54 1.67 -7.72
N ILE A 97 -3.46 2.36 -7.38
CA ILE A 97 -2.20 1.71 -6.99
C ILE A 97 -2.43 0.80 -5.78
N LYS A 98 -3.14 1.28 -4.74
CA LYS A 98 -3.45 0.48 -3.55
C LYS A 98 -4.34 -0.73 -3.86
N GLY A 99 -5.30 -0.58 -4.78
CA GLY A 99 -6.18 -1.66 -5.21
C GLY A 99 -5.43 -2.77 -5.96
N ILE A 100 -4.67 -2.39 -6.99
CA ILE A 100 -3.89 -3.34 -7.82
C ILE A 100 -2.86 -4.07 -6.95
N THR A 101 -2.05 -3.32 -6.20
CA THR A 101 -1.00 -3.94 -5.38
C THR A 101 -1.55 -4.82 -4.27
N ALA A 102 -2.73 -4.51 -3.70
CA ALA A 102 -3.38 -5.41 -2.75
C ALA A 102 -3.79 -6.74 -3.41
N GLN A 103 -4.34 -6.69 -4.63
CA GLN A 103 -4.69 -7.89 -5.38
C GLN A 103 -3.46 -8.74 -5.74
N ASP A 104 -2.36 -8.10 -6.13
CA ASP A 104 -1.09 -8.79 -6.40
C ASP A 104 -0.57 -9.51 -5.16
N ILE A 105 -0.68 -8.89 -3.97
CA ILE A 105 -0.27 -9.49 -2.71
C ILE A 105 -1.09 -10.74 -2.40
N PHE A 106 -2.41 -10.70 -2.58
CA PHE A 106 -3.27 -11.89 -2.41
C PHE A 106 -2.92 -12.99 -3.39
N THR A 107 -2.68 -12.62 -4.65
CA THR A 107 -2.30 -13.55 -5.71
C THR A 107 -0.95 -14.22 -5.40
N ALA A 108 0.04 -13.44 -4.95
CA ALA A 108 1.35 -13.94 -4.56
C ALA A 108 1.30 -14.91 -3.37
N HIS A 109 0.37 -14.70 -2.42
CA HIS A 109 0.17 -15.59 -1.27
C HIS A 109 -0.88 -16.68 -1.52
N ARG A 110 -1.50 -16.70 -2.71
CA ARG A 110 -2.60 -17.59 -3.09
C ARG A 110 -3.75 -17.60 -2.07
N PHE A 111 -3.94 -16.49 -1.35
CA PHE A 111 -4.86 -16.43 -0.22
C PHE A 111 -6.24 -15.89 -0.66
N PRO A 112 -7.36 -16.55 -0.30
CA PRO A 112 -8.69 -16.11 -0.72
C PRO A 112 -9.06 -14.75 -0.12
N ALA A 113 -9.41 -13.79 -0.98
CA ALA A 113 -9.77 -12.43 -0.57
C ALA A 113 -10.93 -12.39 0.44
N GLY A 114 -11.91 -13.29 0.30
CA GLY A 114 -13.06 -13.32 1.21
C GLY A 114 -12.74 -13.82 2.62
N LEU A 115 -11.69 -14.62 2.79
CA LEU A 115 -11.20 -15.02 4.10
C LEU A 115 -10.27 -13.95 4.72
N ALA A 116 -9.73 -13.06 3.89
CA ALA A 116 -8.84 -11.99 4.32
C ALA A 116 -9.57 -10.76 4.88
N GLY A 117 -10.91 -10.79 4.95
CA GLY A 117 -11.71 -9.66 5.40
C GLY A 117 -11.76 -8.50 4.41
N ILE A 118 -11.48 -8.75 3.11
CA ILE A 118 -11.64 -7.74 2.07
C ILE A 118 -13.11 -7.44 1.86
N ILE A 119 -13.47 -6.16 1.93
CA ILE A 119 -14.80 -5.67 1.60
C ILE A 119 -14.89 -5.55 0.06
N PRO A 120 -15.78 -6.28 -0.62
CA PRO A 120 -15.90 -6.20 -2.06
C PRO A 120 -16.34 -4.80 -2.51
N THR A 121 -15.68 -4.29 -3.54
CA THR A 121 -16.09 -3.05 -4.21
C THR A 121 -17.21 -3.33 -5.21
N ASN A 122 -18.18 -2.42 -5.32
CA ASN A 122 -19.20 -2.39 -6.39
C ASN A 122 -20.06 -3.67 -6.54
N GLY A 123 -20.74 -4.09 -5.48
CA GLY A 123 -21.81 -5.10 -5.58
C GLY A 123 -21.34 -6.53 -5.87
N ALA A 124 -20.03 -6.81 -5.79
CA ALA A 124 -19.53 -8.16 -5.89
C ALA A 124 -19.99 -8.99 -4.69
N VAL A 125 -20.61 -10.15 -4.97
CA VAL A 125 -21.10 -11.08 -3.95
C VAL A 125 -19.94 -11.95 -3.49
N MET A 126 -19.68 -11.95 -2.19
CA MET A 126 -18.71 -12.86 -1.60
C MET A 126 -19.26 -14.28 -1.60
N GLY A 127 -18.43 -15.26 -1.98
CA GLY A 127 -18.77 -16.67 -1.82
C GLY A 127 -18.93 -17.03 -0.34
N ASN A 128 -19.59 -18.16 -0.07
CA ASN A 128 -19.73 -18.68 1.29
C ASN A 128 -18.33 -18.90 1.92
N PRO A 129 -18.02 -18.27 3.08
CA PRO A 129 -16.71 -18.37 3.72
C PRO A 129 -16.35 -19.80 4.13
N GLU A 130 -17.32 -20.65 4.49
CA GLU A 130 -17.08 -22.05 4.84
C GLU A 130 -16.61 -22.86 3.62
N THR A 131 -17.24 -22.60 2.46
CA THR A 131 -16.82 -23.21 1.19
C THR A 131 -15.43 -22.73 0.80
N ALA A 132 -15.15 -21.42 0.90
CA ALA A 132 -13.83 -20.87 0.58
C ALA A 132 -12.74 -21.44 1.49
N ARG A 133 -12.99 -21.57 2.80
CA ARG A 133 -12.09 -22.19 3.78
C ARG A 133 -11.83 -23.65 3.45
N THR A 134 -12.88 -24.40 3.10
CA THR A 134 -12.77 -25.81 2.75
C THR A 134 -11.95 -26.02 1.49
N THR A 135 -12.21 -25.26 0.43
CA THR A 135 -11.45 -25.31 -0.83
C THR A 135 -9.99 -24.91 -0.60
N TYR A 136 -9.72 -23.81 0.10
CA TYR A 136 -8.37 -23.38 0.43
C TYR A 136 -7.60 -24.43 1.26
N ARG A 137 -8.27 -25.10 2.20
CA ARG A 137 -7.66 -26.19 2.97
C ARG A 137 -7.23 -27.34 2.06
N LYS A 138 -8.05 -27.71 1.07
CA LYS A 138 -7.74 -28.79 0.11
C LYS A 138 -6.59 -28.42 -0.82
N ASP A 139 -6.60 -27.19 -1.32
CA ASP A 139 -5.72 -26.79 -2.42
C ASP A 139 -4.37 -26.25 -1.96
N GLU A 140 -4.28 -25.66 -0.76
CA GLU A 140 -3.05 -25.03 -0.25
C GLU A 140 -2.56 -25.65 1.06
N VAL A 141 -3.45 -25.83 2.04
CA VAL A 141 -3.05 -26.24 3.40
C VAL A 141 -2.62 -27.70 3.44
N ILE A 142 -3.42 -28.62 2.90
CA ILE A 142 -3.10 -30.05 2.91
C ILE A 142 -1.82 -30.36 2.09
N PRO A 143 -1.61 -29.79 0.88
CA PRO A 143 -0.35 -29.96 0.17
C PRO A 143 0.87 -29.46 0.95
N LEU A 144 0.75 -28.32 1.64
CA LEU A 144 1.83 -27.81 2.50
C LEU A 144 2.09 -28.73 3.69
N GLN A 145 1.03 -29.21 4.35
CA GLN A 145 1.11 -30.20 5.42
C GLN A 145 1.83 -31.48 4.94
N ARG A 146 1.47 -32.00 3.77
CA ARG A 146 2.13 -33.16 3.16
C ARG A 146 3.59 -32.88 2.82
N LYS A 147 3.92 -31.69 2.31
CA LYS A 147 5.31 -31.28 2.03
C LYS A 147 6.15 -31.28 3.31
N LEU A 148 5.60 -30.78 4.41
CA LEU A 148 6.26 -30.79 5.72
C LEU A 148 6.41 -32.22 6.28
N MET A 149 5.33 -33.03 6.24
CA MET A 149 5.38 -34.45 6.64
C MET A 149 6.43 -35.21 5.86
N ASN A 150 6.46 -35.07 4.54
CA ASN A 150 7.43 -35.74 3.69
C ASN A 150 8.85 -35.21 3.94
N GLY A 151 9.02 -33.91 4.21
CA GLY A 151 10.33 -33.35 4.53
C GLY A 151 10.91 -33.91 5.82
N VAL A 152 10.09 -34.04 6.86
CA VAL A 152 10.49 -34.55 8.17
C VAL A 152 10.61 -36.08 8.16
N ASN A 153 9.59 -36.79 7.67
CA ASN A 153 9.52 -38.25 7.79
C ASN A 153 10.45 -39.01 6.83
N ASN A 154 11.01 -38.34 5.81
CA ASN A 154 12.02 -38.94 4.94
C ASN A 154 13.45 -38.70 5.45
N ASP A 155 13.64 -37.98 6.55
CA ASP A 155 14.96 -37.77 7.14
C ASP A 155 15.42 -39.06 7.86
N PRO A 156 16.58 -39.65 7.47
CA PRO A 156 17.09 -40.88 8.09
C PRO A 156 17.38 -40.76 9.59
N GLU A 157 17.62 -39.55 10.10
CA GLU A 157 17.88 -39.31 11.52
C GLU A 157 16.61 -39.33 12.37
N ILE A 158 15.43 -39.28 11.75
CA ILE A 158 14.15 -39.21 12.45
C ILE A 158 13.54 -40.62 12.56
N PRO A 159 13.45 -41.18 13.78
CA PRO A 159 12.84 -42.48 13.99
C PRO A 159 11.31 -42.44 13.84
N ALA A 160 10.71 -43.58 13.48
CA ALA A 160 9.29 -43.69 13.13
C ALA A 160 8.30 -43.14 14.19
N HIS A 161 8.66 -43.17 15.47
CA HIS A 161 7.80 -42.66 16.55
C HIS A 161 7.78 -41.13 16.65
N LEU A 162 8.71 -40.44 15.98
CA LEU A 162 8.77 -38.97 15.87
C LEU A 162 8.25 -38.49 14.50
N HIS A 163 7.73 -39.40 13.67
CA HIS A 163 7.14 -39.01 12.41
C HIS A 163 5.96 -38.06 12.64
N LEU A 164 5.96 -36.99 11.87
CA LEU A 164 4.95 -35.98 11.89
C LEU A 164 3.76 -36.45 11.05
N VAL A 165 2.57 -36.42 11.64
CA VAL A 165 1.31 -36.85 11.00
C VAL A 165 0.29 -35.75 11.21
N PHE A 166 -0.10 -35.07 10.13
CA PHE A 166 -1.22 -34.14 10.16
C PHE A 166 -2.53 -34.88 9.93
N ASP A 167 -3.57 -34.45 10.62
CA ASP A 167 -4.95 -34.82 10.30
C ASP A 167 -5.40 -34.09 9.03
N VAL A 168 -5.34 -34.82 7.92
CA VAL A 168 -5.69 -34.34 6.58
C VAL A 168 -7.11 -34.72 6.17
N ASP A 169 -7.86 -35.42 7.03
CA ASP A 169 -9.22 -35.78 6.73
C ASP A 169 -10.10 -34.53 6.73
N ILE A 170 -10.95 -34.42 5.71
CA ILE A 170 -11.82 -33.27 5.52
C ILE A 170 -13.18 -33.64 6.11
N PRO A 171 -13.69 -32.95 7.15
CA PRO A 171 -15.04 -33.18 7.61
C PRO A 171 -16.03 -32.87 6.48
N ALA A 172 -16.97 -33.78 6.23
CA ALA A 172 -18.04 -33.55 5.27
C ALA A 172 -18.86 -32.35 5.72
N ILE A 173 -19.02 -31.35 4.86
CA ILE A 173 -19.95 -30.24 5.11
C ILE A 173 -21.34 -30.86 5.16
N ALA A 174 -21.95 -30.91 6.34
CA ALA A 174 -23.34 -31.27 6.47
C ALA A 174 -24.16 -30.24 5.69
N THR A 175 -24.78 -30.66 4.60
CA THR A 175 -25.83 -29.88 3.95
C THR A 175 -27.01 -29.88 4.89
N GLU A 176 -27.12 -28.85 5.75
CA GLU A 176 -28.39 -28.54 6.40
C GLU A 176 -29.41 -28.29 5.29
N LYS A 177 -30.25 -29.30 5.03
CA LYS A 177 -31.44 -29.14 4.23
C LYS A 177 -32.32 -28.15 4.98
N GLY A 178 -32.44 -26.93 4.46
CA GLY A 178 -33.46 -25.99 4.91
C GLY A 178 -34.82 -26.69 4.86
N GLU A 179 -35.40 -26.90 6.04
CA GLU A 179 -36.80 -27.27 6.16
C GLU A 179 -37.65 -26.17 5.53
N LYS A 180 -38.60 -26.60 4.69
CA LYS A 180 -39.65 -25.76 4.12
C LYS A 180 -40.73 -25.51 5.15
#